data_AF-A0A2H0L7A8-F1
#
_entry.id   AF-A0A2H0L7A8-F1
#
_cell.length_a   1.000
_cell.length_b   1.000
_cell.length_c   1.000
_cell.angle_alpha   90.00
_cell.angle_beta   90.00
_cell.angle_gamma   90.00
#
_symmetry.space_group_name_H-M   'P 1'
#
loop_
_entity.id
_entity.type
_entity.pdbx_description
1 polymer ?
#
loop_
_entity_poly.entity_id
_entity_poly.type
_entity_poly.pdbx_seq_one_letter_code
_entity_poly.pdbx_strand_id
1 'polypeptide(L)'
;MKFKLESTFNPTGDQPHAIVDLSSGVKKRFKDQTLLGVTGSGKTFTMANIIEKAQKPTLIISHNKTLAAQLASEFQEFFPKNAVHYFVSYYDYYQPEAYIPKTDTYIEKETQINEEIDRLRLASTTALLTRSDVIIVASVSCIYGLGKPENYQNMRCQIKKGASINRNDVLRRLNELQYNRSEYDLKRGTYRVKGDVLEVQPGYSEFAYRVDFFGDEIDEIRAFDPLTGDNVFDEEARHGEIHIYPAKHYVVDRDEVKRAMVNIREELQEQIQAFKKQGKLLEAQRIEQRTMFDLEMMDQIGYCNGIENYSRQLEFRKPGSAPCTLLDYFPKDYLLFIDESHITVPQIGAMYNGDQARKNTLVDYGFRLPSAKDNRPLKFEEFEKRINQTIYVSATPREYELDRSSTSIRHPERSVLAES
;
A
#
# COMPACT_ATOMS: atom_id res chain seq x y z
N MET A 1 -2.22 -4.38 21.81
CA MET A 1 -3.32 -5.19 21.24
C MET A 1 -2.80 -6.59 20.92
N LYS A 2 -3.64 -7.64 20.96
CA LYS A 2 -3.23 -9.04 20.71
C LYS A 2 -4.15 -9.67 19.67
N PHE A 3 -3.61 -10.54 18.81
CA PHE A 3 -4.44 -11.37 17.93
C PHE A 3 -5.25 -12.36 18.76
N LYS A 4 -6.52 -12.48 18.42
CA LYS A 4 -7.46 -13.43 19.04
C LYS A 4 -8.21 -14.17 17.94
N LEU A 5 -7.90 -15.45 17.78
CA LEU A 5 -8.58 -16.33 16.85
C LEU A 5 -9.95 -16.70 17.42
N GLU A 6 -11.01 -16.45 16.65
CA GLU A 6 -12.36 -16.91 16.94
C GLU A 6 -12.75 -17.94 15.87
N SER A 7 -13.07 -19.16 16.29
CA SER A 7 -13.47 -20.24 15.39
C SER A 7 -14.30 -21.29 16.13
N THR A 8 -15.24 -21.89 15.42
CA THR A 8 -15.98 -23.08 15.89
C THR A 8 -15.21 -24.38 15.64
N PHE A 9 -14.11 -24.32 14.89
CA PHE A 9 -13.30 -25.49 14.52
C PHE A 9 -12.10 -25.62 15.46
N ASN A 10 -11.68 -26.86 15.71
CA ASN A 10 -10.40 -27.16 16.35
C ASN A 10 -9.42 -27.69 15.28
N PRO A 11 -8.10 -27.47 15.42
CA PRO A 11 -7.14 -28.08 14.51
C PRO A 11 -7.25 -29.61 14.52
N THR A 12 -7.41 -30.21 13.35
CA THR A 12 -7.57 -31.68 13.17
C THR A 12 -6.56 -32.25 12.19
N GLY A 13 -6.46 -33.59 12.11
CA GLY A 13 -5.48 -34.26 11.27
C GLY A 13 -4.05 -33.86 11.67
N ASP A 14 -3.23 -33.50 10.69
CA ASP A 14 -1.84 -33.07 10.95
C ASP A 14 -1.71 -31.55 11.20
N GLN A 15 -2.80 -30.78 11.14
CA GLN A 15 -2.77 -29.35 11.44
C GLN A 15 -2.14 -29.03 12.81
N PRO A 16 -2.46 -29.74 13.92
CA PRO A 16 -1.83 -29.47 15.22
C PRO A 16 -0.30 -29.52 15.17
N HIS A 17 0.27 -30.51 14.48
CA HIS A 17 1.70 -30.67 14.32
C HIS A 17 2.30 -29.53 13.49
N ALA A 18 1.73 -29.28 12.29
CA ALA A 18 2.18 -28.19 11.42
C ALA A 18 2.17 -26.83 12.14
N ILE A 19 1.11 -26.54 12.90
CA ILE A 19 1.00 -25.30 13.69
C ILE A 19 2.11 -25.23 14.74
N VAL A 20 2.34 -26.31 15.51
CA VAL A 20 3.37 -26.32 16.57
C VAL A 20 4.76 -26.10 15.98
N ASP A 21 5.08 -26.79 14.90
CA ASP A 21 6.41 -26.76 14.30
C ASP A 21 6.70 -25.41 13.66
N LEU A 22 5.80 -24.90 12.82
CA LEU A 22 5.99 -23.62 12.14
C LEU A 22 5.99 -22.46 13.13
N SER A 23 5.13 -22.50 14.16
CA SER A 23 5.15 -21.49 15.23
C SER A 23 6.43 -21.55 16.05
N SER A 24 6.98 -22.75 16.29
CA SER A 24 8.27 -22.94 16.96
C SER A 24 9.42 -22.38 16.11
N GLY A 25 9.41 -22.63 14.80
CA GLY A 25 10.38 -22.04 13.86
C GLY A 25 10.30 -20.51 13.82
N VAL A 26 9.09 -19.94 13.86
CA VAL A 26 8.90 -18.49 13.98
C VAL A 26 9.55 -17.97 15.28
N LYS A 27 9.29 -18.62 16.42
CA LYS A 27 9.91 -18.25 17.72
C LYS A 27 11.43 -18.40 17.72
N LYS A 28 11.97 -19.41 17.02
CA LYS A 28 13.41 -19.64 16.83
C LYS A 28 14.05 -18.72 15.78
N ARG A 29 13.28 -17.81 15.18
CA ARG A 29 13.75 -16.87 14.15
C ARG A 29 14.26 -17.54 12.87
N PHE A 30 13.67 -18.68 12.49
CA PHE A 30 13.89 -19.23 11.16
C PHE A 30 13.40 -18.23 10.12
N LYS A 31 14.26 -17.93 9.14
CA LYS A 31 13.97 -16.96 8.08
C LYS A 31 12.95 -17.50 7.09
N ASP A 32 13.08 -18.77 6.72
CA ASP A 32 12.32 -19.38 5.64
C ASP A 32 11.79 -20.74 6.12
N GLN A 33 10.50 -20.98 5.93
CA GLN A 33 9.83 -22.24 6.26
C GLN A 33 8.79 -22.56 5.17
N THR A 34 8.43 -23.82 5.00
CA THR A 34 7.41 -24.23 4.02
C THR A 34 6.31 -25.05 4.68
N LEU A 35 5.08 -24.57 4.54
CA LEU A 35 3.85 -25.33 4.78
C LEU A 35 3.45 -26.03 3.48
N LEU A 36 3.82 -27.30 3.36
CA LEU A 36 3.51 -28.11 2.18
C LEU A 36 2.13 -28.75 2.38
N GLY A 37 1.04 -28.13 1.93
CA GLY A 37 -0.32 -28.64 2.20
C GLY A 37 -1.16 -28.84 0.94
N VAL A 38 -1.81 -30.00 0.81
CA VAL A 38 -2.71 -30.29 -0.31
C VAL A 38 -3.93 -29.35 -0.31
N THR A 39 -4.63 -29.28 -1.42
CA THR A 39 -5.88 -28.52 -1.54
C THR A 39 -6.94 -29.10 -0.60
N GLY A 40 -7.68 -28.24 0.12
CA GLY A 40 -8.71 -28.67 1.07
C GLY A 40 -8.21 -29.02 2.48
N SER A 41 -6.90 -29.06 2.73
CA SER A 41 -6.32 -29.38 4.05
C SER A 41 -6.50 -28.30 5.14
N GLY A 42 -7.21 -27.20 4.86
CA GLY A 42 -7.40 -26.10 5.82
C GLY A 42 -6.14 -25.25 6.04
N LYS A 43 -5.40 -24.93 4.96
CA LYS A 43 -4.17 -24.12 5.01
C LYS A 43 -4.40 -22.76 5.68
N THR A 44 -5.49 -22.05 5.35
CA THR A 44 -5.80 -20.74 5.96
C THR A 44 -5.98 -20.85 7.47
N PHE A 45 -6.70 -21.86 7.96
CA PHE A 45 -6.90 -22.06 9.39
C PHE A 45 -5.59 -22.38 10.11
N THR A 46 -4.70 -23.15 9.47
CA THR A 46 -3.33 -23.40 9.96
C THR A 46 -2.54 -22.10 10.06
N MET A 47 -2.60 -21.24 9.03
CA MET A 47 -1.96 -19.92 9.03
C MET A 47 -2.50 -19.03 10.16
N ALA A 48 -3.83 -18.98 10.34
CA ALA A 48 -4.47 -18.21 11.41
C ALA A 48 -3.97 -18.63 12.81
N ASN A 49 -3.90 -19.93 13.08
CA ASN A 49 -3.35 -20.45 14.33
C ASN A 49 -1.88 -20.06 14.53
N ILE A 50 -1.07 -20.04 13.47
CA ILE A 50 0.33 -19.60 13.53
C ILE A 50 0.41 -18.11 13.85
N ILE A 51 -0.41 -17.27 13.21
CA ILE A 51 -0.47 -15.81 13.46
C ILE A 51 -0.83 -15.53 14.92
N GLU A 52 -1.87 -16.21 15.44
CA GLU A 52 -2.25 -16.08 16.85
C GLU A 52 -1.13 -16.52 17.80
N LYS A 53 -0.39 -17.59 17.50
CA LYS A 53 0.74 -18.02 18.35
C LYS A 53 1.97 -17.12 18.23
N ALA A 54 2.17 -16.49 17.06
CA ALA A 54 3.32 -15.63 16.78
C ALA A 54 3.14 -14.21 17.32
N GLN A 55 1.91 -13.69 17.35
CA GLN A 55 1.57 -12.33 17.78
C GLN A 55 2.38 -11.24 17.04
N LYS A 56 2.46 -11.36 15.71
CA LYS A 56 3.22 -10.44 14.84
C LYS A 56 2.31 -9.86 13.75
N PRO A 57 2.44 -8.56 13.40
CA PRO A 57 1.88 -8.03 12.18
C PRO A 57 2.23 -8.94 11.01
N THR A 58 1.23 -9.27 10.20
CA THR A 58 1.37 -10.30 9.19
C THR A 58 0.98 -9.77 7.81
N LEU A 59 1.85 -9.99 6.82
CA LEU A 59 1.55 -9.80 5.41
C LEU A 59 1.29 -11.16 4.77
N ILE A 60 0.24 -11.26 3.97
CA ILE A 60 -0.10 -12.46 3.19
C ILE A 60 -0.15 -12.04 1.73
N ILE A 61 0.72 -12.59 0.89
CA ILE A 61 0.75 -12.27 -0.55
C ILE A 61 0.11 -13.42 -1.32
N SER A 62 -0.91 -13.11 -2.13
CA SER A 62 -1.52 -14.05 -3.08
C SER A 62 -1.39 -13.53 -4.52
N HIS A 63 -1.27 -14.46 -5.47
CA HIS A 63 -0.96 -14.12 -6.88
C HIS A 63 -2.12 -13.48 -7.66
N ASN A 64 -3.36 -13.58 -7.15
CA ASN A 64 -4.53 -13.03 -7.84
C ASN A 64 -5.52 -12.38 -6.85
N LYS A 65 -6.37 -11.47 -7.38
CA LYS A 65 -7.32 -10.69 -6.56
C LYS A 65 -8.41 -11.56 -5.93
N THR A 66 -8.85 -12.63 -6.61
CA THR A 66 -9.93 -13.51 -6.16
C THR A 66 -9.54 -14.29 -4.93
N LEU A 67 -8.39 -14.98 -4.96
CA LEU A 67 -7.85 -15.71 -3.80
C LEU A 67 -7.51 -14.74 -2.67
N ALA A 68 -6.94 -13.57 -2.99
CA ALA A 68 -6.68 -12.55 -1.98
C ALA A 68 -7.97 -12.09 -1.28
N ALA A 69 -9.08 -11.93 -2.02
CA ALA A 69 -10.36 -11.53 -1.43
C ALA A 69 -10.96 -12.66 -0.56
N GLN A 70 -10.86 -13.91 -1.01
CA GLN A 70 -11.28 -15.08 -0.23
C GLN A 70 -10.50 -15.18 1.08
N LEU A 71 -9.17 -15.11 1.02
CA LEU A 71 -8.31 -15.10 2.20
C LEU A 71 -8.66 -13.93 3.13
N ALA A 72 -8.86 -12.72 2.61
CA ALA A 72 -9.23 -11.58 3.44
C ALA A 72 -10.55 -11.81 4.19
N SER A 73 -11.56 -12.39 3.52
CA SER A 73 -12.84 -12.76 4.13
C SER A 73 -12.66 -13.82 5.22
N GLU A 74 -11.92 -14.90 4.93
CA GLU A 74 -11.63 -15.96 5.91
C GLU A 74 -10.89 -15.41 7.13
N PHE A 75 -9.88 -14.54 6.93
CA PHE A 75 -9.17 -13.91 8.04
C PHE A 75 -10.03 -12.94 8.84
N GLN A 76 -10.98 -12.22 8.21
CA GLN A 76 -11.94 -11.37 8.92
C GLN A 76 -12.86 -12.20 9.82
N GLU A 77 -13.32 -13.36 9.36
CA GLU A 77 -14.10 -14.30 10.18
C GLU A 77 -13.27 -14.88 11.33
N PHE A 78 -12.00 -15.22 11.09
CA PHE A 78 -11.09 -15.74 12.11
C PHE A 78 -10.65 -14.70 13.14
N PHE A 79 -10.54 -13.42 12.76
CA PHE A 79 -10.05 -12.35 13.62
C PHE A 79 -10.98 -11.13 13.66
N PRO A 80 -12.25 -11.30 14.10
CA PRO A 80 -13.28 -10.26 14.03
C PRO A 80 -12.98 -9.04 14.93
N LYS A 81 -12.00 -9.15 15.84
CA LYS A 81 -11.59 -8.11 16.79
C LYS A 81 -10.21 -7.51 16.48
N ASN A 82 -9.55 -7.95 15.41
CA ASN A 82 -8.25 -7.44 14.99
C ASN A 82 -8.36 -6.73 13.63
N ALA A 83 -7.29 -6.02 13.24
CA ALA A 83 -7.28 -5.28 11.98
C ALA A 83 -6.92 -6.20 10.81
N VAL A 84 -7.94 -6.74 10.12
CA VAL A 84 -7.76 -7.49 8.88
C VAL A 84 -8.06 -6.59 7.69
N HIS A 85 -7.04 -6.32 6.88
CA HIS A 85 -7.12 -5.41 5.74
C HIS A 85 -6.80 -6.10 4.42
N TYR A 86 -7.27 -5.47 3.34
CA TYR A 86 -7.12 -5.94 1.96
C TYR A 86 -6.34 -4.89 1.14
N PHE A 87 -5.24 -5.31 0.53
CA PHE A 87 -4.32 -4.43 -0.20
C PHE A 87 -4.02 -4.94 -1.61
N VAL A 88 -4.86 -4.57 -2.56
CA VAL A 88 -4.68 -4.89 -3.99
C VAL A 88 -4.68 -3.63 -4.84
N SER A 89 -4.47 -3.78 -6.15
CA SER A 89 -4.67 -2.66 -7.07
C SER A 89 -6.10 -2.14 -6.98
N TYR A 90 -6.23 -0.87 -6.63
CA TYR A 90 -7.48 -0.11 -6.61
C TYR A 90 -8.03 0.25 -7.99
N TYR A 91 -7.41 -0.22 -9.07
CA TYR A 91 -7.96 -0.01 -10.40
C TYR A 91 -8.90 -1.17 -10.75
N ASP A 92 -10.14 -0.83 -11.10
CA ASP A 92 -11.09 -1.73 -11.75
C ASP A 92 -10.69 -1.92 -13.21
N TYR A 93 -10.30 -0.82 -13.87
CA TYR A 93 -9.70 -0.80 -15.19
C TYR A 93 -8.39 -0.02 -15.15
N TYR A 94 -7.34 -0.57 -15.77
CA TYR A 94 -6.04 0.05 -15.86
C TYR A 94 -5.39 -0.20 -17.22
N GLN A 95 -5.27 0.86 -18.01
CA GLN A 95 -4.45 0.91 -19.19
C GLN A 95 -3.19 1.72 -18.87
N PRO A 96 -1.99 1.11 -18.87
CA PRO A 96 -0.77 1.86 -18.66
C PRO A 96 -0.46 2.75 -19.86
N GLU A 97 0.20 3.88 -19.59
CA GLU A 97 0.86 4.66 -20.64
C GLU A 97 1.87 3.79 -21.39
N ALA A 98 1.81 3.78 -22.72
CA ALA A 98 2.73 3.03 -23.56
C ALA A 98 2.91 3.70 -24.92
N TYR A 99 4.00 3.34 -25.59
CA TYR A 99 4.25 3.75 -26.98
C TYR A 99 4.64 2.52 -27.79
N ILE A 100 4.04 2.35 -28.96
CA ILE A 100 4.30 1.24 -29.89
C ILE A 100 5.02 1.81 -31.12
N PRO A 101 6.36 1.69 -31.20
CA PRO A 101 7.14 2.32 -32.26
C PRO A 101 6.77 1.83 -33.66
N LYS A 102 6.39 0.54 -33.79
CA LYS A 102 6.05 -0.09 -35.06
C LYS A 102 4.87 0.58 -35.76
N THR A 103 3.93 1.14 -35.00
CA THR A 103 2.70 1.74 -35.51
C THR A 103 2.61 3.23 -35.19
N ASP A 104 3.69 3.83 -34.65
CA ASP A 104 3.72 5.22 -34.15
C ASP A 104 2.49 5.56 -33.28
N THR A 105 2.11 4.62 -32.40
CA THR A 105 0.90 4.76 -31.59
C THR A 105 1.26 5.04 -30.14
N TYR A 106 0.88 6.22 -29.67
CA TYR A 106 0.90 6.57 -28.25
C TYR A 106 -0.42 6.16 -27.60
N ILE A 107 -0.33 5.43 -26.50
CA ILE A 107 -1.46 4.94 -25.72
C ILE A 107 -1.48 5.74 -24.42
N GLU A 108 -2.53 6.54 -24.25
CA GLU A 108 -2.75 7.30 -23.03
C GLU A 108 -3.08 6.39 -21.84
N LYS A 109 -2.66 6.85 -20.65
CA LYS A 109 -3.05 6.22 -19.40
C LYS A 109 -4.54 6.44 -19.18
N GLU A 110 -5.28 5.37 -19.04
CA GLU A 110 -6.70 5.39 -18.70
C GLU A 110 -6.93 4.50 -17.48
N THR A 111 -7.62 5.03 -16.48
CA THR A 111 -7.81 4.34 -15.21
C THR A 111 -9.18 4.59 -14.64
N GLN A 112 -9.80 3.53 -14.13
CA GLN A 112 -10.99 3.61 -13.30
C GLN A 112 -10.63 3.14 -11.89
N ILE A 113 -10.78 4.03 -10.91
CA ILE A 113 -10.46 3.75 -9.51
C ILE A 113 -11.70 3.22 -8.80
N ASN A 114 -11.51 2.15 -8.04
CA ASN A 114 -12.45 1.61 -7.08
C ASN A 114 -12.25 2.31 -5.73
N GLU A 115 -13.20 3.15 -5.34
CA GLU A 115 -13.11 3.95 -4.11
C GLU A 115 -13.09 3.08 -2.84
N GLU A 116 -13.69 1.89 -2.87
CA GLU A 116 -13.65 0.95 -1.75
C GLU A 116 -12.27 0.35 -1.57
N ILE A 117 -11.63 -0.08 -2.66
CA ILE A 117 -10.26 -0.60 -2.59
C ILE A 117 -9.27 0.52 -2.24
N ASP A 118 -9.43 1.76 -2.72
CA ASP A 118 -8.58 2.89 -2.30
C ASP A 118 -8.67 3.12 -0.79
N ARG A 119 -9.89 3.12 -0.23
CA ARG A 119 -10.09 3.19 1.22
C ARG A 119 -9.37 2.05 1.94
N LEU A 120 -9.58 0.81 1.52
CA LEU A 120 -8.98 -0.37 2.16
C LEU A 120 -7.44 -0.32 2.14
N ARG A 121 -6.84 0.24 1.07
CA ARG A 121 -5.40 0.47 0.99
C ARG A 121 -4.92 1.53 1.97
N LEU A 122 -5.63 2.66 2.08
CA LEU A 122 -5.31 3.70 3.05
C LEU A 122 -5.47 3.18 4.48
N ALA A 123 -6.53 2.42 4.75
CA ALA A 123 -6.79 1.77 6.03
C ALA A 123 -5.67 0.80 6.40
N SER A 124 -5.17 0.02 5.44
CA SER A 124 -4.04 -0.89 5.63
C SER A 124 -2.78 -0.15 6.13
N THR A 125 -2.40 0.93 5.45
CA THR A 125 -1.19 1.70 5.80
C THR A 125 -1.36 2.47 7.11
N THR A 126 -2.54 3.04 7.37
CA THR A 126 -2.83 3.71 8.63
C THR A 126 -2.84 2.73 9.80
N ALA A 127 -3.39 1.52 9.63
CA ALA A 127 -3.41 0.48 10.66
C ALA A 127 -1.99 0.05 11.05
N LEU A 128 -1.09 -0.15 10.09
CA LEU A 128 0.31 -0.49 10.39
C LEU A 128 1.04 0.57 11.23
N LEU A 129 0.63 1.83 11.13
CA LEU A 129 1.24 2.94 11.89
C LEU A 129 0.61 3.15 13.27
N THR A 130 -0.58 2.58 13.52
CA THR A 130 -1.39 2.88 14.71
C THR A 130 -1.57 1.67 15.62
N ARG A 131 -1.42 0.43 15.11
CA ARG A 131 -1.66 -0.79 15.88
C ARG A 131 -0.74 -1.96 15.46
N SER A 132 -0.61 -2.93 16.36
CA SER A 132 0.31 -4.07 16.22
C SER A 132 -0.36 -5.40 15.84
N ASP A 133 -1.68 -5.45 15.84
CA ASP A 133 -2.49 -6.63 15.54
C ASP A 133 -3.13 -6.51 14.15
N VAL A 134 -2.27 -6.34 13.14
CA VAL A 134 -2.65 -6.13 11.74
C VAL A 134 -2.33 -7.36 10.89
N ILE A 135 -3.32 -7.85 10.14
CA ILE A 135 -3.14 -8.78 9.03
C ILE A 135 -3.49 -8.04 7.75
N ILE A 136 -2.58 -8.04 6.77
CA ILE A 136 -2.87 -7.52 5.44
C ILE A 136 -2.81 -8.67 4.44
N VAL A 137 -3.91 -8.90 3.74
CA VAL A 137 -3.94 -9.77 2.57
C VAL A 137 -3.74 -8.90 1.33
N ALA A 138 -2.67 -9.15 0.59
CA ALA A 138 -2.23 -8.33 -0.53
C ALA A 138 -2.02 -9.13 -1.81
N SER A 139 -2.13 -8.45 -2.95
CA SER A 139 -1.53 -8.93 -4.20
C SER A 139 -0.09 -8.44 -4.33
N VAL A 140 0.55 -8.69 -5.49
CA VAL A 140 1.83 -8.04 -5.85
C VAL A 140 1.77 -6.51 -5.83
N SER A 141 0.60 -5.88 -5.63
CA SER A 141 0.52 -4.45 -5.35
C SER A 141 1.36 -4.02 -4.13
N CYS A 142 1.65 -4.93 -3.18
CA CYS A 142 2.49 -4.63 -2.02
C CYS A 142 3.96 -4.30 -2.36
N ILE A 143 4.44 -4.67 -3.56
CA ILE A 143 5.81 -4.37 -4.02
C ILE A 143 5.88 -3.14 -4.94
N TYR A 144 4.75 -2.43 -5.14
CA TYR A 144 4.71 -1.17 -5.88
C TYR A 144 4.93 0.03 -4.96
N GLY A 145 5.44 1.11 -5.56
CA GLY A 145 5.80 2.33 -4.85
C GLY A 145 4.62 2.93 -4.07
N LEU A 146 4.89 3.33 -2.83
CA LEU A 146 4.07 4.18 -1.97
C LEU A 146 4.95 5.34 -1.44
N GLY A 147 4.32 6.41 -0.97
CA GLY A 147 5.04 7.44 -0.21
C GLY A 147 5.67 6.86 1.06
N LYS A 148 6.74 7.52 1.54
CA LYS A 148 7.47 7.10 2.75
C LYS A 148 6.54 7.04 3.98
N PRO A 149 6.62 5.99 4.80
CA PRO A 149 5.78 5.88 6.01
C PRO A 149 6.02 7.03 6.98
N GLU A 150 7.26 7.53 7.09
CA GLU A 150 7.58 8.68 7.94
C GLU A 150 6.88 9.95 7.44
N ASN A 151 6.86 10.19 6.13
CA ASN A 151 6.14 11.33 5.56
C ASN A 151 4.64 11.21 5.82
N TYR A 152 4.05 10.05 5.54
CA TYR A 152 2.63 9.80 5.78
C TYR A 152 2.24 9.97 7.26
N GLN A 153 3.09 9.52 8.18
CA GLN A 153 2.88 9.67 9.62
C GLN A 153 3.08 11.11 10.13
N ASN A 154 4.09 11.82 9.63
CA ASN A 154 4.43 13.18 10.06
C ASN A 154 3.46 14.22 9.50
N MET A 155 2.83 13.94 8.37
CA MET A 155 1.84 14.85 7.78
C MET A 155 0.49 14.85 8.51
N ARG A 156 0.22 13.91 9.41
CA ARG A 156 -1.08 13.83 10.12
C ARG A 156 -1.50 15.16 10.74
N CYS A 157 -2.80 15.45 10.71
CA CYS A 157 -3.41 16.57 11.41
C CYS A 157 -3.93 16.07 12.76
N GLN A 158 -3.42 16.64 13.84
CA GLN A 158 -3.87 16.34 15.21
C GLN A 158 -4.91 17.38 15.61
N ILE A 159 -6.08 16.92 16.06
CA ILE A 159 -7.19 17.77 16.53
C ILE A 159 -7.53 17.33 17.94
N LYS A 160 -7.46 18.26 18.90
CA LYS A 160 -7.62 17.97 20.33
C LYS A 160 -8.62 18.92 20.98
N LYS A 161 -9.56 18.37 21.74
CA LYS A 161 -10.51 19.11 22.57
C LYS A 161 -9.78 20.03 23.54
N GLY A 162 -10.26 21.27 23.65
CA GLY A 162 -9.67 22.35 24.45
C GLY A 162 -8.43 23.00 23.84
N ALA A 163 -8.00 22.59 22.64
CA ALA A 163 -6.92 23.29 21.94
C ALA A 163 -7.46 24.59 21.32
N SER A 164 -6.69 25.67 21.50
CA SER A 164 -6.95 26.94 20.82
C SER A 164 -6.34 26.92 19.42
N ILE A 165 -7.19 26.75 18.42
CA ILE A 165 -6.80 26.69 17.00
C ILE A 165 -7.86 27.34 16.13
N ASN A 166 -7.41 28.19 15.20
CA ASN A 166 -8.33 28.78 14.23
C ASN A 166 -8.82 27.71 13.26
N ARG A 167 -10.14 27.67 13.04
CA ARG A 167 -10.75 26.71 12.10
C ARG A 167 -10.10 26.72 10.72
N ASN A 168 -9.77 27.90 10.18
CA ASN A 168 -9.18 28.00 8.84
C ASN A 168 -7.78 27.39 8.75
N ASP A 169 -7.05 27.31 9.86
CA ASP A 169 -5.75 26.63 9.90
C ASP A 169 -5.94 25.11 9.82
N VAL A 170 -6.98 24.57 10.47
CA VAL A 170 -7.38 23.16 10.31
C VAL A 170 -7.77 22.89 8.85
N LEU A 171 -8.56 23.76 8.22
CA LEU A 171 -8.95 23.60 6.81
C LEU A 171 -7.75 23.62 5.86
N ARG A 172 -6.79 24.52 6.10
CA ARG A 172 -5.54 24.59 5.33
C ARG A 172 -4.76 23.28 5.47
N ARG A 173 -4.66 22.75 6.69
CA ARG A 173 -3.99 21.48 6.95
C ARG A 173 -4.69 20.31 6.28
N LEU A 174 -6.02 20.27 6.26
CA LEU A 174 -6.79 19.25 5.54
C LEU A 174 -6.54 19.31 4.03
N ASN A 175 -6.43 20.51 3.44
CA ASN A 175 -6.08 20.65 2.02
C ASN A 175 -4.67 20.13 1.72
N GLU A 176 -3.69 20.38 2.60
CA GLU A 176 -2.34 19.81 2.48
C GLU A 176 -2.36 18.27 2.52
N LEU A 177 -3.26 17.71 3.33
CA LEU A 177 -3.53 16.28 3.42
C LEU A 177 -4.33 15.69 2.24
N GLN A 178 -4.57 16.48 1.19
CA GLN A 178 -5.32 16.09 -0.02
C GLN A 178 -6.82 15.83 0.23
N TYR A 179 -7.40 16.46 1.25
CA TYR A 179 -8.84 16.47 1.43
C TYR A 179 -9.48 17.57 0.61
N ASN A 180 -10.62 17.27 -0.02
CA ASN A 180 -11.38 18.24 -0.78
C ASN A 180 -12.53 18.82 0.05
N ARG A 181 -12.76 20.12 -0.06
CA ARG A 181 -13.96 20.74 0.50
C ARG A 181 -15.18 20.35 -0.33
N SER A 182 -16.24 19.92 0.33
CA SER A 182 -17.55 19.65 -0.27
C SER A 182 -18.62 20.40 0.52
N GLU A 183 -19.55 21.07 -0.16
CA GLU A 183 -20.64 21.80 0.52
C GLU A 183 -21.83 20.89 0.85
N TYR A 184 -22.01 19.82 0.08
CA TYR A 184 -23.22 18.99 0.13
C TYR A 184 -22.92 17.58 0.62
N ASP A 185 -22.08 16.86 -0.10
CA ASP A 185 -21.86 15.43 0.09
C ASP A 185 -20.57 15.15 0.86
N LEU A 186 -20.66 14.40 1.96
CA LEU A 186 -19.52 14.06 2.80
C LEU A 186 -18.95 12.71 2.40
N LYS A 187 -18.20 12.71 1.29
CA LYS A 187 -17.51 11.52 0.76
C LYS A 187 -16.15 11.32 1.41
N ARG A 188 -15.55 10.14 1.20
CA ARG A 188 -14.18 9.83 1.64
C ARG A 188 -13.18 10.83 1.08
N GLY A 189 -12.26 11.28 1.94
CA GLY A 189 -11.26 12.28 1.56
C GLY A 189 -11.89 13.67 1.36
N THR A 190 -13.02 13.95 2.00
CA THR A 190 -13.65 15.28 1.96
C THR A 190 -13.95 15.81 3.35
N TYR A 191 -14.13 17.13 3.42
CA TYR A 191 -14.66 17.80 4.59
C TYR A 191 -15.71 18.83 4.20
N ARG A 192 -16.57 19.19 5.16
CA ARG A 192 -17.55 20.27 5.01
C ARG A 192 -17.67 21.10 6.28
N VAL A 193 -18.10 22.35 6.14
CA VAL A 193 -18.25 23.29 7.25
C VAL A 193 -19.70 23.78 7.31
N LYS A 194 -20.30 23.72 8.50
CA LYS A 194 -21.67 24.19 8.75
C LYS A 194 -21.68 25.06 10.01
N GLY A 195 -21.63 26.39 9.84
CA GLY A 195 -21.44 27.29 10.98
C GLY A 195 -20.13 26.95 11.68
N ASP A 196 -20.17 26.70 12.99
CA ASP A 196 -19.00 26.37 13.81
C ASP A 196 -18.68 24.87 13.84
N VAL A 197 -19.30 24.08 12.96
CA VAL A 197 -19.10 22.64 12.86
C VAL A 197 -18.24 22.30 11.65
N LEU A 198 -17.15 21.56 11.89
CA LEU A 198 -16.37 20.90 10.84
C LEU A 198 -16.69 19.41 10.84
N GLU A 199 -17.07 18.87 9.69
CA GLU A 199 -17.18 17.43 9.50
C GLU A 199 -16.13 16.97 8.50
N VAL A 200 -15.38 15.93 8.84
CA VAL A 200 -14.33 15.35 8.00
C VAL A 200 -14.59 13.86 7.87
N GLN A 201 -14.59 13.35 6.64
CA GLN A 201 -14.64 11.90 6.37
C GLN A 201 -13.24 11.42 5.96
N PRO A 202 -12.48 10.77 6.86
CA PRO A 202 -11.15 10.27 6.56
C PRO A 202 -11.15 9.34 5.34
N GLY A 203 -10.09 9.40 4.52
CA GLY A 203 -9.98 8.57 3.32
C GLY A 203 -9.92 7.05 3.59
N TYR A 204 -9.59 6.66 4.82
CA TYR A 204 -9.42 5.28 5.28
C TYR A 204 -10.57 4.75 6.17
N SER A 205 -11.45 5.64 6.64
CA SER A 205 -12.45 5.30 7.65
C SER A 205 -13.81 4.96 7.03
N GLU A 206 -14.62 4.20 7.77
CA GLU A 206 -16.04 3.99 7.47
C GLU A 206 -16.93 5.06 8.12
N PHE A 207 -16.45 5.67 9.21
CA PHE A 207 -17.14 6.74 9.93
C PHE A 207 -16.40 8.09 9.78
N ALA A 208 -17.15 9.17 9.96
CA ALA A 208 -16.67 10.54 9.90
C ALA A 208 -16.42 11.09 11.31
N TYR A 209 -15.63 12.16 11.39
CA TYR A 209 -15.49 12.96 12.60
C TYR A 209 -16.26 14.26 12.46
N ARG A 210 -16.97 14.65 13.52
CA ARG A 210 -17.50 15.99 13.70
C ARG A 210 -16.71 16.69 14.81
N VAL A 211 -16.26 17.90 14.51
CA VAL A 211 -15.49 18.78 15.39
C VAL A 211 -16.29 20.07 15.55
N ASP A 212 -16.79 20.28 16.77
CA ASP A 212 -17.58 21.44 17.14
C ASP A 212 -16.63 22.52 17.73
N PHE A 213 -16.68 23.74 17.20
CA PHE A 213 -15.84 24.87 17.62
C PHE A 213 -16.62 25.86 18.50
N PHE A 214 -15.95 26.47 19.47
CA PHE A 214 -16.42 27.63 20.20
C PHE A 214 -15.44 28.79 19.99
N GLY A 215 -15.70 29.62 18.99
CA GLY A 215 -14.73 30.63 18.53
C GLY A 215 -13.48 29.96 17.95
N ASP A 216 -12.32 30.19 18.57
CA ASP A 216 -11.03 29.60 18.21
C ASP A 216 -10.62 28.44 19.15
N GLU A 217 -11.58 27.77 19.80
CA GLU A 217 -11.34 26.60 20.66
C GLU A 217 -12.16 25.39 20.17
N ILE A 218 -11.58 24.19 20.25
CA ILE A 218 -12.32 22.94 19.96
C ILE A 218 -13.12 22.52 21.20
N ASP A 219 -14.44 22.54 21.10
CA ASP A 219 -15.35 22.21 22.20
C ASP A 219 -15.65 20.69 22.28
N GLU A 220 -16.02 20.07 21.16
CA GLU A 220 -16.39 18.64 21.12
C GLU A 220 -15.86 17.94 19.88
N ILE A 221 -15.50 16.66 20.05
CA ILE A 221 -15.13 15.76 18.95
C ILE A 221 -15.97 14.50 19.09
N ARG A 222 -16.61 14.06 18.01
CA ARG A 222 -17.38 12.80 17.96
C ARG A 222 -17.22 12.10 16.63
N ALA A 223 -17.27 10.77 16.66
CA ALA A 223 -17.38 9.94 15.47
C ALA A 223 -18.85 9.68 15.14
N PHE A 224 -19.19 9.65 13.85
CA PHE A 224 -20.56 9.40 13.39
C PHE A 224 -20.59 8.69 12.02
N ASP A 225 -21.68 7.98 11.73
CA ASP A 225 -21.93 7.39 10.42
C ASP A 225 -22.37 8.50 9.44
N PRO A 226 -21.65 8.73 8.32
CA PRO A 226 -21.98 9.81 7.39
C PRO A 226 -23.29 9.60 6.62
N LEU A 227 -23.80 8.36 6.55
CA LEU A 227 -25.06 8.01 5.88
C LEU A 227 -26.26 8.15 6.81
N THR A 228 -26.18 7.63 8.04
CA THR A 228 -27.31 7.65 8.98
C THR A 228 -27.30 8.87 9.91
N GLY A 229 -26.12 9.44 10.17
CA GLY A 229 -25.91 10.51 11.16
C GLY A 229 -25.79 10.00 12.60
N ASP A 230 -25.85 8.69 12.83
CA ASP A 230 -25.77 8.10 14.16
C ASP A 230 -24.35 8.19 14.73
N ASN A 231 -24.24 8.38 16.04
CA ASN A 231 -22.94 8.38 16.71
C ASN A 231 -22.32 6.98 16.64
N VAL A 232 -21.02 6.93 16.31
CA VAL A 232 -20.22 5.71 16.26
C VAL A 232 -19.25 5.73 17.44
N PHE A 233 -19.01 4.56 18.04
CA PHE A 233 -17.96 4.44 19.04
C PHE A 233 -16.60 4.48 18.35
N ASP A 234 -15.79 5.46 18.73
CA ASP A 234 -14.38 5.55 18.37
C ASP A 234 -13.57 5.97 19.61
N GLU A 235 -12.43 5.31 19.82
CA GLU A 235 -11.62 5.49 21.02
C GLU A 235 -10.88 6.84 21.01
N GLU A 236 -10.39 7.30 19.86
CA GLU A 236 -9.69 8.59 19.73
C GLU A 236 -10.65 9.77 20.00
N ALA A 237 -11.82 9.76 19.33
CA ALA A 237 -12.84 10.78 19.52
C ALA A 237 -13.33 10.82 20.98
N ARG A 238 -13.52 9.66 21.62
CA ARG A 238 -13.93 9.59 23.03
C ARG A 238 -12.92 10.22 23.99
N HIS A 239 -11.62 10.10 23.70
CA HIS A 239 -10.57 10.77 24.47
C HIS A 239 -10.40 12.24 24.10
N GLY A 240 -11.16 12.75 23.12
CA GLY A 240 -11.10 14.13 22.66
C GLY A 240 -9.84 14.45 21.88
N GLU A 241 -9.21 13.46 21.24
CA GLU A 241 -7.99 13.68 20.45
C GLU A 241 -7.95 12.73 19.27
N ILE A 242 -8.06 13.26 18.04
CA ILE A 242 -8.09 12.49 16.80
C ILE A 242 -6.89 12.81 15.91
N HIS A 243 -6.47 11.81 15.13
CA HIS A 243 -5.43 11.95 14.12
C HIS A 243 -5.97 11.71 12.72
N ILE A 244 -5.97 12.76 11.89
CA ILE A 244 -6.38 12.68 10.48
C ILE A 244 -5.15 12.48 9.61
N TYR A 245 -5.03 11.30 9.00
CA TYR A 245 -3.95 10.95 8.07
C TYR A 245 -4.27 11.41 6.64
N PRO A 246 -3.25 11.52 5.76
CA PRO A 246 -3.45 11.95 4.37
C PRO A 246 -4.47 11.09 3.61
N ALA A 247 -5.24 11.72 2.73
CA ALA A 247 -6.25 11.04 1.90
C ALA A 247 -5.67 10.29 0.70
N LYS A 248 -4.34 10.35 0.51
CA LYS A 248 -3.58 9.67 -0.56
C LYS A 248 -2.24 9.17 -0.02
N HIS A 249 -1.69 8.11 -0.61
CA HIS A 249 -0.36 7.58 -0.23
C HIS A 249 0.81 8.45 -0.69
N TYR A 250 0.62 9.22 -1.76
CA TYR A 250 1.61 10.16 -2.27
C TYR A 250 1.21 11.57 -1.88
N VAL A 251 1.76 12.03 -0.77
CA VAL A 251 1.67 13.44 -0.36
C VAL A 251 3.08 13.94 -0.10
N VAL A 252 3.38 15.09 -0.69
CA VAL A 252 4.68 15.74 -0.66
C VAL A 252 4.44 17.18 -0.26
N ASP A 253 5.31 17.73 0.58
CA ASP A 253 5.21 19.11 1.01
C ASP A 253 5.39 20.09 -0.17
N ARG A 254 4.70 21.23 -0.16
CA ARG A 254 4.79 22.20 -1.27
C ARG A 254 6.20 22.73 -1.50
N ASP A 255 6.98 22.91 -0.43
CA ASP A 255 8.37 23.37 -0.55
C ASP A 255 9.29 22.25 -1.05
N GLU A 256 8.94 20.98 -0.79
CA GLU A 256 9.58 19.83 -1.41
C GLU A 256 9.28 19.75 -2.91
N VAL A 257 8.03 19.95 -3.33
CA VAL A 257 7.66 19.98 -4.76
C VAL A 257 8.45 21.06 -5.49
N LYS A 258 8.50 22.29 -4.98
CA LYS A 258 9.26 23.39 -5.60
C LYS A 258 10.76 23.07 -5.76
N ARG A 259 11.36 22.44 -4.75
CA ARG A 259 12.76 21.99 -4.82
C ARG A 259 12.94 20.88 -5.85
N ALA A 260 12.04 19.90 -5.89
CA ALA A 260 12.10 18.81 -6.86
C ALA A 260 11.96 19.31 -8.31
N MET A 261 11.15 20.35 -8.54
CA MET A 261 10.99 20.97 -9.85
C MET A 261 12.29 21.57 -10.41
N VAL A 262 13.23 22.00 -9.56
CA VAL A 262 14.56 22.44 -10.01
C VAL A 262 15.32 21.25 -10.61
N ASN A 263 15.40 20.14 -9.89
CA ASN A 263 16.07 18.92 -10.36
C ASN A 263 15.41 18.33 -11.61
N ILE A 264 14.08 18.43 -11.73
CA ILE A 264 13.34 17.99 -12.94
C ILE A 264 13.72 18.85 -14.15
N ARG A 265 13.84 20.18 -13.98
CA ARG A 265 14.28 21.08 -15.06
C ARG A 265 15.72 20.79 -15.49
N GLU A 266 16.60 20.51 -14.54
CA GLU A 266 17.99 20.14 -14.84
C GLU A 266 18.06 18.85 -15.66
N GLU A 267 17.39 17.78 -15.21
CA GLU A 267 17.32 16.50 -15.95
C GLU A 267 16.67 16.65 -17.33
N LEU A 268 15.66 17.52 -17.45
CA LEU A 268 15.04 17.85 -18.73
C LEU A 268 16.05 18.48 -19.70
N GLN A 269 16.82 19.47 -19.25
CA GLN A 269 17.82 20.13 -20.09
C GLN A 269 18.89 19.14 -20.55
N GLU A 270 19.40 18.31 -19.65
CA GLU A 270 20.36 17.24 -19.98
C GLU A 270 19.79 16.29 -21.05
N GLN A 271 18.54 15.86 -20.87
CA GLN A 271 17.88 14.93 -21.78
C GLN A 271 17.62 15.55 -23.16
N ILE A 272 17.23 16.82 -23.23
CA ILE A 272 17.06 17.56 -24.49
C ILE A 272 18.38 17.62 -25.26
N GLN A 273 19.50 17.92 -24.59
CA GLN A 273 20.81 17.96 -25.23
C GLN A 273 21.26 16.57 -25.70
N ALA A 274 21.00 15.53 -24.92
CA ALA A 274 21.28 14.15 -25.30
C ALA A 274 20.53 13.74 -26.57
N PHE A 275 19.25 14.08 -26.69
CA PHE A 275 18.46 13.81 -27.90
C PHE A 275 18.94 14.62 -29.11
N LYS A 276 19.21 15.93 -28.95
CA LYS A 276 19.74 16.77 -30.04
C LYS A 276 21.07 16.24 -30.58
N LYS A 277 21.98 15.81 -29.70
CA LYS A 277 23.27 15.20 -30.08
C LYS A 277 23.11 13.90 -30.87
N GLN A 278 22.03 13.16 -30.64
CA GLN A 278 21.69 11.92 -31.36
C GLN A 278 20.88 12.15 -32.64
N GLY A 279 20.57 13.41 -33.00
CA GLY A 279 19.70 13.74 -34.14
C GLY A 279 18.21 13.47 -33.88
N LYS A 280 17.81 13.18 -32.64
CA LYS A 280 16.43 12.88 -32.20
C LYS A 280 15.65 14.16 -31.87
N LEU A 281 15.43 15.01 -32.89
CA LEU A 281 14.83 16.33 -32.68
C LEU A 281 13.36 16.28 -32.26
N LEU A 282 12.62 15.29 -32.76
CA LEU A 282 11.21 15.11 -32.41
C LEU A 282 11.04 14.70 -30.94
N GLU A 283 11.85 13.76 -30.47
CA GLU A 283 11.88 13.32 -29.07
C GLU A 283 12.28 14.46 -28.14
N ALA A 284 13.24 15.29 -28.54
CA ALA A 284 13.65 16.47 -27.79
C ALA A 284 12.50 17.48 -27.62
N GLN A 285 11.78 17.79 -28.71
CA GLN A 285 10.63 18.68 -28.67
C GLN A 285 9.48 18.09 -27.83
N ARG A 286 9.21 16.80 -27.99
CA ARG A 286 8.15 16.08 -27.27
C ARG A 286 8.37 16.12 -25.76
N ILE A 287 9.59 15.81 -25.30
CA ILE A 287 9.88 15.76 -23.87
C ILE A 287 9.87 17.15 -23.23
N GLU A 288 10.33 18.16 -23.96
CA GLU A 288 10.29 19.56 -23.54
C GLU A 288 8.85 20.01 -23.30
N GLN A 289 7.98 19.87 -24.29
CA GLN A 289 6.58 20.30 -24.20
C GLN A 289 5.85 19.61 -23.04
N ARG A 290 5.98 18.28 -22.94
CA ARG A 290 5.29 17.51 -21.91
C ARG A 290 5.78 17.80 -20.51
N THR A 291 7.10 17.86 -20.30
CA THR A 291 7.67 18.07 -18.97
C THR A 291 7.43 19.50 -18.49
N MET A 292 7.49 20.50 -19.39
CA MET A 292 7.18 21.90 -19.02
C MET A 292 5.72 22.07 -18.64
N PHE A 293 4.79 21.44 -19.36
CA PHE A 293 3.38 21.43 -18.98
C PHE A 293 3.16 20.79 -17.59
N ASP A 294 3.76 19.62 -17.34
CA ASP A 294 3.68 18.97 -16.03
C ASP A 294 4.25 19.85 -14.91
N LEU A 295 5.35 20.56 -15.16
CA LEU A 295 5.95 21.51 -14.21
C LEU A 295 5.05 22.72 -13.92
N GLU A 296 4.38 23.28 -14.93
CA GLU A 296 3.42 24.37 -14.74
C GLU A 296 2.22 23.91 -13.89
N MET A 297 1.72 22.70 -14.15
CA MET A 297 0.64 22.11 -13.35
C MET A 297 1.05 21.88 -11.89
N MET A 298 2.27 21.38 -11.65
CA MET A 298 2.82 21.24 -10.30
C MET A 298 2.96 22.59 -9.58
N ASP A 299 3.37 23.64 -10.28
CA ASP A 299 3.55 24.98 -9.70
C ASP A 299 2.22 25.61 -9.27
N GLN A 300 1.21 25.55 -10.15
CA GLN A 300 -0.06 26.24 -9.97
C GLN A 300 -1.04 25.45 -9.08
N ILE A 301 -1.09 24.14 -9.27
CA ILE A 301 -2.10 23.27 -8.64
C ILE A 301 -1.50 22.40 -7.53
N GLY A 302 -0.17 22.18 -7.54
CA GLY A 302 0.50 21.26 -6.62
C GLY A 302 0.45 19.80 -7.08
N TYR A 303 -0.13 19.53 -8.25
CA TYR A 303 -0.30 18.19 -8.81
C TYR A 303 -0.30 18.22 -10.34
N CYS A 304 0.15 17.14 -10.98
CA CYS A 304 0.00 16.91 -12.42
C CYS A 304 -0.44 15.48 -12.70
N ASN A 305 -1.07 15.25 -13.85
CA ASN A 305 -1.44 13.90 -14.27
C ASN A 305 -0.18 13.05 -14.50
N GLY A 306 -0.11 11.89 -13.84
CA GLY A 306 1.08 11.05 -13.91
C GLY A 306 2.23 11.53 -13.04
N ILE A 307 1.95 12.28 -11.95
CA ILE A 307 2.95 12.77 -10.99
C ILE A 307 3.88 11.67 -10.47
N GLU A 308 3.41 10.42 -10.43
CA GLU A 308 4.21 9.28 -10.00
C GLU A 308 5.47 9.08 -10.85
N ASN A 309 5.50 9.53 -12.11
CA ASN A 309 6.69 9.47 -12.96
C ASN A 309 7.84 10.37 -12.47
N TYR A 310 7.53 11.29 -11.56
CA TYR A 310 8.49 12.17 -10.90
C TYR A 310 8.81 11.73 -9.46
N SER A 311 8.32 10.56 -9.00
CA SER A 311 8.42 10.12 -7.60
C SER A 311 9.85 10.13 -7.05
N ARG A 312 10.85 9.69 -7.83
CA ARG A 312 12.25 9.75 -7.41
C ARG A 312 12.71 11.18 -7.09
N GLN A 313 12.33 12.15 -7.94
CA GLN A 313 12.68 13.57 -7.74
C GLN A 313 11.97 14.15 -6.52
N LEU A 314 10.67 13.86 -6.41
CA LEU A 314 9.82 14.33 -5.30
C LEU A 314 10.27 13.79 -3.94
N GLU A 315 10.82 12.57 -3.91
CA GLU A 315 11.32 11.95 -2.68
C GLU A 315 12.82 12.19 -2.43
N PHE A 316 13.49 12.95 -3.31
CA PHE A 316 14.93 13.22 -3.31
C PHE A 316 15.78 11.94 -3.21
N ARG A 317 15.32 10.89 -3.89
CA ARG A 317 16.00 9.59 -3.92
C ARG A 317 17.15 9.60 -4.90
N LYS A 318 18.20 8.84 -4.60
CA LYS A 318 19.31 8.61 -5.53
C LYS A 318 18.82 7.85 -6.79
N PRO A 319 19.34 8.14 -7.99
CA PRO A 319 19.02 7.39 -9.20
C PRO A 319 19.19 5.88 -9.01
N GLY A 320 18.26 5.09 -9.55
CA GLY A 320 18.26 3.63 -9.46
C GLY A 320 17.84 3.04 -8.10
N SER A 321 17.67 3.86 -7.06
CA SER A 321 17.25 3.38 -5.74
C SER A 321 15.85 2.76 -5.77
N ALA A 322 15.61 1.82 -4.85
CA ALA A 322 14.30 1.23 -4.66
C ALA A 322 13.28 2.27 -4.16
N PRO A 323 12.01 2.20 -4.60
CA PRO A 323 10.94 2.96 -3.96
C PRO A 323 10.67 2.42 -2.54
N CYS A 324 9.93 3.20 -1.75
CA CYS A 324 9.23 2.68 -0.59
C CYS A 324 7.99 1.91 -1.03
N THR A 325 7.63 0.83 -0.35
CA THR A 325 6.46 0.00 -0.64
C THR A 325 5.70 -0.35 0.63
N LEU A 326 4.64 -1.16 0.53
CA LEU A 326 3.91 -1.62 1.71
C LEU A 326 4.83 -2.35 2.70
N LEU A 327 5.85 -3.06 2.22
CA LEU A 327 6.81 -3.77 3.08
C LEU A 327 7.54 -2.83 4.03
N ASP A 328 7.79 -1.58 3.62
CA ASP A 328 8.48 -0.59 4.44
C ASP A 328 7.57 0.01 5.54
N TYR A 329 6.24 -0.20 5.47
CA TYR A 329 5.30 0.17 6.53
C TYR A 329 5.22 -0.87 7.64
N PHE A 330 5.67 -2.11 7.40
CA PHE A 330 5.69 -3.14 8.42
C PHE A 330 6.85 -2.92 9.41
N PRO A 331 6.66 -3.27 10.69
CA PRO A 331 7.79 -3.33 11.61
C PRO A 331 8.79 -4.40 11.18
N LYS A 332 10.06 -4.23 11.56
CA LYS A 332 11.17 -5.10 11.14
C LYS A 332 10.95 -6.60 11.44
N ASP A 333 10.16 -6.92 12.46
CA ASP A 333 9.94 -8.28 12.93
C ASP A 333 8.61 -8.91 12.47
N TYR A 334 7.96 -8.34 11.45
CA TYR A 334 6.72 -8.86 10.85
C TYR A 334 6.87 -10.29 10.29
N LEU A 335 5.73 -10.96 10.12
CA LEU A 335 5.61 -12.29 9.53
C LEU A 335 5.07 -12.19 8.11
N LEU A 336 5.66 -12.94 7.18
CA LEU A 336 5.22 -13.02 5.79
C LEU A 336 4.71 -14.43 5.49
N PHE A 337 3.51 -14.52 4.91
CA PHE A 337 3.05 -15.71 4.21
C PHE A 337 3.01 -15.43 2.71
N ILE A 338 3.46 -16.41 1.92
CA ILE A 338 3.29 -16.37 0.47
C ILE A 338 2.38 -17.53 0.08
N ASP A 339 1.12 -17.19 -0.18
CA ASP A 339 0.09 -18.12 -0.64
C ASP A 339 0.37 -18.54 -2.10
N GLU A 340 0.09 -19.80 -2.41
CA GLU A 340 0.46 -20.47 -3.65
C GLU A 340 1.86 -20.08 -4.15
N SER A 341 2.86 -20.27 -3.28
CA SER A 341 4.22 -19.74 -3.46
C SER A 341 4.84 -20.08 -4.82
N HIS A 342 4.57 -21.28 -5.32
CA HIS A 342 5.03 -21.77 -6.62
C HIS A 342 4.60 -20.91 -7.82
N ILE A 343 3.56 -20.08 -7.67
CA ILE A 343 3.09 -19.09 -8.65
C ILE A 343 3.46 -17.68 -8.19
N THR A 344 3.21 -17.35 -6.92
CA THR A 344 3.37 -15.99 -6.39
C THR A 344 4.83 -15.52 -6.41
N VAL A 345 5.80 -16.40 -6.09
CA VAL A 345 7.23 -16.04 -6.10
C VAL A 345 7.71 -15.67 -7.51
N PRO A 346 7.50 -16.49 -8.56
CA PRO A 346 7.81 -16.09 -9.94
C PRO A 346 7.14 -14.79 -10.37
N GLN A 347 5.87 -14.57 -9.99
CA GLN A 347 5.14 -13.36 -10.35
C GLN A 347 5.80 -12.11 -9.75
N ILE A 348 6.19 -12.14 -8.46
CA ILE A 348 6.94 -11.05 -7.80
C ILE A 348 8.20 -10.72 -8.60
N GLY A 349 8.97 -11.74 -9.02
CA GLY A 349 10.19 -11.55 -9.82
C GLY A 349 9.96 -10.97 -11.22
N ALA A 350 8.79 -11.20 -11.81
CA ALA A 350 8.47 -10.74 -13.16
C ALA A 350 8.05 -9.26 -13.25
N MET A 351 7.47 -8.69 -12.17
CA MET A 351 6.84 -7.36 -12.22
C MET A 351 7.80 -6.24 -12.65
N TYR A 352 9.04 -6.25 -12.17
CA TYR A 352 10.05 -5.24 -12.51
C TYR A 352 10.39 -5.24 -14.00
N ASN A 353 10.65 -6.41 -14.58
CA ASN A 353 11.10 -6.51 -15.96
C ASN A 353 10.03 -6.02 -16.95
N GLY A 354 8.75 -6.36 -16.69
CA GLY A 354 7.63 -5.86 -17.47
C GLY A 354 7.47 -4.34 -17.41
N ASP A 355 7.59 -3.74 -16.21
CA ASP A 355 7.50 -2.28 -16.05
C ASP A 355 8.66 -1.55 -16.75
N GLN A 356 9.89 -2.06 -16.62
CA GLN A 356 11.06 -1.46 -17.25
C GLN A 356 11.00 -1.53 -18.77
N ALA A 357 10.60 -2.66 -19.35
CA ALA A 357 10.48 -2.80 -20.80
C ALA A 357 9.53 -1.74 -21.39
N ARG A 358 8.38 -1.52 -20.76
CA ARG A 358 7.41 -0.49 -21.17
C ARG A 358 7.98 0.92 -21.06
N LYS A 359 8.64 1.24 -19.94
CA LYS A 359 9.17 2.59 -19.70
C LYS A 359 10.42 2.92 -20.49
N ASN A 360 11.26 1.94 -20.80
CA ASN A 360 12.40 2.16 -21.70
C ASN A 360 11.92 2.72 -23.02
N THR A 361 10.87 2.14 -23.61
CA THR A 361 10.27 2.65 -24.85
C THR A 361 9.73 4.08 -24.69
N LEU A 362 9.06 4.41 -23.58
CA LEU A 362 8.59 5.79 -23.35
C LEU A 362 9.77 6.79 -23.25
N VAL A 363 10.85 6.40 -22.57
CA VAL A 363 12.04 7.24 -22.40
C VAL A 363 12.79 7.39 -23.72
N ASP A 364 13.01 6.31 -24.46
CA ASP A 364 13.80 6.30 -25.70
C ASP A 364 13.19 7.17 -26.81
N TYR A 365 11.87 7.37 -26.75
CA TYR A 365 11.07 8.18 -27.66
C TYR A 365 10.58 9.50 -27.03
N GLY A 366 11.16 9.94 -25.91
CA GLY A 366 10.93 11.29 -25.37
C GLY A 366 9.52 11.55 -24.81
N PHE A 367 8.78 10.51 -24.40
CA PHE A 367 7.51 10.67 -23.68
C PHE A 367 7.69 10.91 -22.19
N ARG A 368 8.78 10.39 -21.60
CA ARG A 368 9.09 10.52 -20.17
C ARG A 368 10.58 10.71 -19.93
N LEU A 369 10.93 11.40 -18.85
CA LEU A 369 12.32 11.55 -18.40
C LEU A 369 12.92 10.20 -17.94
N PRO A 370 14.25 10.03 -17.99
CA PRO A 370 14.92 8.84 -17.49
C PRO A 370 14.52 8.47 -16.05
N SER A 371 14.28 9.48 -15.19
CA SER A 371 13.75 9.33 -13.83
C SER A 371 12.49 8.49 -13.70
N ALA A 372 11.63 8.45 -14.72
CA ALA A 372 10.37 7.72 -14.66
C ALA A 372 10.59 6.21 -14.46
N LYS A 373 11.76 5.70 -14.87
CA LYS A 373 12.18 4.31 -14.64
C LYS A 373 12.37 3.97 -13.16
N ASP A 374 12.62 4.97 -12.32
CA ASP A 374 12.77 4.81 -10.87
C ASP A 374 11.42 4.80 -10.12
N ASN A 375 10.30 5.01 -10.81
CA ASN A 375 8.93 4.82 -10.31
C ASN A 375 8.41 3.38 -10.55
N ARG A 376 9.10 2.39 -10.04
CA ARG A 376 8.96 0.98 -10.46
C ARG A 376 8.52 0.09 -9.31
N PRO A 377 8.07 -1.16 -9.53
CA PRO A 377 8.02 -2.13 -8.44
C PRO A 377 9.44 -2.51 -7.98
N LEU A 378 9.53 -3.19 -6.84
CA LEU A 378 10.80 -3.75 -6.35
C LEU A 378 11.37 -4.77 -7.35
N LYS A 379 12.70 -4.79 -7.47
CA LYS A 379 13.42 -5.94 -7.99
C LYS A 379 13.28 -7.11 -7.02
N PHE A 380 13.45 -8.34 -7.50
CA PHE A 380 13.36 -9.51 -6.64
C PHE A 380 14.37 -9.45 -5.49
N GLU A 381 15.61 -9.02 -5.75
CA GLU A 381 16.65 -8.91 -4.73
C GLU A 381 16.35 -7.78 -3.72
N GLU A 382 15.59 -6.76 -4.12
CA GLU A 382 15.13 -5.69 -3.23
C GLU A 382 13.97 -6.13 -2.33
N PHE A 383 13.12 -7.05 -2.83
CA PHE A 383 12.10 -7.73 -2.05
C PHE A 383 12.74 -8.69 -1.04
N GLU A 384 13.67 -9.54 -1.46
CA GLU A 384 14.37 -10.49 -0.59
C GLU A 384 15.12 -9.82 0.57
N LYS A 385 15.62 -8.59 0.38
CA LYS A 385 16.26 -7.81 1.44
C LYS A 385 15.29 -7.26 2.48
N ARG A 386 14.00 -7.15 2.14
CA ARG A 386 12.94 -6.58 3.01
C ARG A 386 12.16 -7.64 3.75
N ILE A 387 12.05 -8.85 3.20
CA ILE A 387 11.41 -9.96 3.89
C ILE A 387 12.26 -10.42 5.09
N ASN A 388 11.58 -10.81 6.17
CA ASN A 388 12.22 -11.22 7.41
C ASN A 388 12.00 -12.72 7.68
N GLN A 389 10.82 -13.06 8.21
CA GLN A 389 10.41 -14.44 8.44
C GLN A 389 9.28 -14.78 7.47
N THR A 390 9.50 -15.76 6.61
CA THR A 390 8.62 -16.14 5.52
C THR A 390 8.17 -17.58 5.69
N ILE A 391 6.87 -17.81 5.57
CA ILE A 391 6.28 -19.13 5.44
C ILE A 391 5.69 -19.24 4.04
N TYR A 392 6.30 -20.08 3.20
CA TYR A 392 5.79 -20.42 1.89
C TYR A 392 4.66 -21.43 2.04
N VAL A 393 3.52 -21.17 1.40
CA VAL A 393 2.33 -22.00 1.49
C VAL A 393 2.00 -22.52 0.10
N SER A 394 2.11 -23.83 -0.10
CA SER A 394 1.82 -24.43 -1.40
C SER A 394 1.60 -25.94 -1.30
N ALA A 395 0.80 -26.50 -2.20
CA ALA A 395 0.74 -27.94 -2.41
C ALA A 395 1.96 -28.48 -3.21
N THR A 396 2.60 -27.62 -4.00
CA THR A 396 3.62 -27.95 -5.01
C THR A 396 4.79 -26.96 -4.96
N PRO A 397 5.48 -26.80 -3.80
CA PRO A 397 6.61 -25.88 -3.68
C PRO A 397 7.71 -26.22 -4.71
N ARG A 398 8.36 -25.19 -5.25
CA ARG A 398 9.48 -25.35 -6.20
C ARG A 398 10.82 -25.35 -5.46
N GLU A 399 11.91 -25.52 -6.23
CA GLU A 399 13.28 -25.54 -5.72
C GLU A 399 13.60 -24.31 -4.86
N TYR A 400 13.16 -23.12 -5.27
CA TYR A 400 13.39 -21.89 -4.51
C TYR A 400 12.89 -21.98 -3.06
N GLU A 401 11.67 -22.47 -2.85
CA GLU A 401 11.11 -22.61 -1.51
C GLU A 401 11.78 -23.74 -0.72
N LEU A 402 12.07 -24.85 -1.38
CA LEU A 402 12.66 -26.05 -0.77
C LEU A 402 14.12 -25.80 -0.31
N ASP A 403 14.93 -25.17 -1.15
CA ASP A 403 16.34 -24.87 -0.86
C ASP A 403 16.47 -23.93 0.34
N ARG A 404 15.60 -22.91 0.40
CA ARG A 404 15.54 -21.94 1.50
C ARG A 404 14.99 -22.55 2.78
N SER A 405 14.08 -23.51 2.67
CA SER A 405 13.41 -24.14 3.82
C SER A 405 14.12 -25.39 4.31
N SER A 406 15.39 -25.62 3.95
CA SER A 406 16.14 -26.89 4.13
C SER A 406 16.25 -27.43 5.58
N THR A 407 15.70 -26.73 6.58
CA THR A 407 15.54 -27.22 7.97
C THR A 407 14.07 -27.33 8.45
N SER A 408 13.05 -27.07 7.62
CA SER A 408 11.67 -26.80 8.06
C SER A 408 10.55 -27.12 7.03
N ILE A 409 10.66 -28.22 6.27
CA ILE A 409 9.57 -28.67 5.38
C ILE A 409 8.67 -29.65 6.16
N ARG A 410 7.35 -29.40 6.25
CA ARG A 410 6.40 -30.37 6.84
C ARG A 410 5.08 -30.51 6.07
N HIS A 411 4.58 -31.75 6.08
CA HIS A 411 3.37 -32.21 5.42
C HIS A 411 2.19 -32.27 6.43
N PRO A 412 1.02 -31.71 6.13
CA PRO A 412 -0.21 -31.87 6.89
C PRO A 412 -1.06 -33.08 6.40
N GLU A 413 -0.50 -33.98 5.58
CA GLU A 413 -1.13 -35.27 5.24
C GLU A 413 -0.09 -36.39 5.11
N ARG A 414 0.39 -36.92 6.24
CA ARG A 414 1.01 -38.25 6.30
C ARG A 414 0.40 -39.08 7.42
N SER A 415 -0.88 -39.38 7.27
CA SER A 415 -1.46 -40.60 7.81
C SER A 415 -2.17 -41.34 6.68
N VAL A 416 -1.86 -42.64 6.54
CA VAL A 416 -2.34 -43.60 5.52
C VAL A 416 -1.57 -43.58 4.20
N LEU A 417 -0.47 -44.35 4.16
CA LEU A 417 -0.04 -45.25 3.06
C LEU A 417 1.38 -45.76 3.40
N ALA A 418 1.47 -46.59 4.43
CA ALA A 418 2.64 -47.41 4.72
C ALA A 418 2.18 -48.64 5.51
N GLU A 419 1.34 -49.46 4.89
CA GLU A 419 1.13 -50.87 5.22
C GLU A 419 0.27 -51.50 4.12
N SER A 420 0.96 -52.03 3.10
CA SER A 420 0.52 -53.15 2.26
C SER A 420 1.68 -53.57 1.35
#